data_AF-A0A662BIL8-F1
#
_entry.id   AF-A0A662BIL8-F1
#
_cell.length_a   1.000
_cell.length_b   1.000
_cell.length_c   1.000
_cell.angle_alpha   90.00
_cell.angle_beta   90.00
_cell.angle_gamma   90.00
#
_symmetry.space_group_name_H-M   'P 1'
#
loop_
_entity.id
_entity.type
_entity.pdbx_description
1 polymer ?
#
loop_
_entity_poly.entity_id
_entity_poly.type
_entity_poly.pdbx_seq_one_letter_code
_entity_poly.pdbx_strand_id
1 'polypeptide(L)'
;MKGFGMGFDVGVSYIHTEKGHSNVKYRRLCQQRYEPYKFKVGVSLMDFGYIRFTDEARKYQYENVSGSFEQVDTLTPYYNNLEFITQDVNSRFYENPEDALESQKFNMYLPASLGVQFDYHYVKNWYVSASMSLPINFAKSQVRAPANFMVAPRLETQVFEMGMPFTLYDMRHPMLGAYMRFYNFTVGTDNLAGFLNLTNHYGFNFYFSFKINFIKNRCKKKLPRFCVVDDFRFR
;
A
#
# COMPACT_ATOMS: atom_id res chain seq x y z
N MET A 1 -17.37 -7.67 24.30
CA MET A 1 -18.08 -7.66 23.01
C MET A 1 -17.75 -8.93 22.25
N LYS A 2 -18.74 -9.78 21.97
CA LYS A 2 -18.60 -10.95 21.09
C LYS A 2 -19.25 -10.66 19.75
N GLY A 3 -18.68 -11.14 18.67
CA GLY A 3 -19.21 -10.95 17.33
C GLY A 3 -18.64 -11.94 16.33
N PHE A 4 -19.35 -12.12 15.23
CA PHE A 4 -18.93 -12.93 14.09
C PHE A 4 -18.91 -12.05 12.84
N GLY A 5 -17.84 -12.14 12.06
CA GLY A 5 -17.69 -11.36 10.84
C GLY A 5 -17.16 -12.19 9.70
N MET A 6 -17.44 -11.72 8.48
CA MET A 6 -16.93 -12.30 7.25
C MET A 6 -16.47 -11.16 6.34
N GLY A 7 -15.33 -11.35 5.68
CA GLY A 7 -14.80 -10.42 4.71
C GLY A 7 -14.02 -11.14 3.62
N PHE A 8 -13.88 -10.49 2.47
CA PHE A 8 -13.07 -10.98 1.37
C PHE A 8 -12.39 -9.83 0.62
N ASP A 9 -11.30 -10.19 -0.05
CA ASP A 9 -10.56 -9.33 -0.98
C ASP A 9 -10.50 -10.01 -2.35
N VAL A 10 -10.66 -9.23 -3.42
CA VAL A 10 -10.52 -9.72 -4.79
C VAL A 10 -9.72 -8.72 -5.61
N GLY A 11 -8.74 -9.20 -6.37
CA GLY A 11 -7.97 -8.34 -7.26
C GLY A 11 -7.50 -9.06 -8.52
N VAL A 12 -7.36 -8.28 -9.58
CA VAL A 12 -6.82 -8.72 -10.86
C VAL A 12 -5.69 -7.80 -11.29
N SER A 13 -4.64 -8.37 -11.88
CA SER A 13 -3.56 -7.58 -12.47
C SER A 13 -3.19 -8.11 -13.84
N TYR A 14 -2.87 -7.20 -14.74
CA TYR A 14 -2.42 -7.48 -16.10
C TYR A 14 -1.05 -6.85 -16.32
N ILE A 15 -0.13 -7.63 -16.88
CA ILE A 15 1.24 -7.20 -17.20
C ILE A 15 1.44 -7.36 -18.70
N HIS A 16 1.82 -6.29 -19.37
CA HIS A 16 2.16 -6.30 -20.79
C HIS A 16 3.69 -6.23 -20.97
N THR A 17 4.28 -7.25 -21.61
CA THR A 17 5.73 -7.33 -21.84
C THR A 17 6.15 -6.76 -23.18
N GLU A 18 7.40 -6.28 -23.29
CA GLU A 18 7.89 -5.69 -24.55
C GLU A 18 7.96 -6.68 -25.72
N LYS A 19 8.28 -7.94 -25.42
CA LYS A 19 8.58 -8.97 -26.42
C LYS A 19 7.46 -10.01 -26.58
N GLY A 20 6.30 -9.78 -25.95
CA GLY A 20 5.19 -10.74 -25.92
C GLY A 20 5.56 -12.05 -25.23
N HIS A 21 4.68 -13.04 -25.30
CA HIS A 21 4.95 -14.37 -24.73
C HIS A 21 5.87 -15.18 -25.65
N SER A 22 7.03 -15.59 -25.15
CA SER A 22 7.87 -16.57 -25.83
C SER A 22 7.36 -17.99 -25.57
N ASN A 23 7.10 -18.78 -26.63
CA ASN A 23 6.74 -20.20 -26.53
C ASN A 23 7.92 -21.12 -26.15
N VAL A 24 9.05 -20.54 -25.73
CA VAL A 24 10.27 -21.29 -25.42
C VAL A 24 10.16 -21.92 -24.03
N LYS A 25 10.13 -23.26 -23.99
CA LYS A 25 10.19 -24.03 -22.74
C LYS A 25 11.62 -24.03 -22.18
N TYR A 26 11.85 -23.31 -21.09
CA TYR A 26 13.12 -23.33 -20.38
C TYR A 26 13.20 -24.53 -19.42
N ARG A 27 14.28 -25.32 -19.48
CA ARG A 27 14.50 -26.46 -18.56
C ARG A 27 15.16 -26.06 -17.25
N ARG A 28 15.78 -24.89 -17.18
CA ARG A 28 16.47 -24.36 -15.99
C ARG A 28 16.10 -22.89 -15.77
N LEU A 29 15.90 -22.49 -14.51
CA LEU A 29 15.59 -21.10 -14.13
C LEU A 29 16.62 -20.09 -14.65
N CYS A 30 17.89 -20.49 -14.74
CA CYS A 30 18.98 -19.64 -15.25
C CYS A 30 18.97 -19.41 -16.78
N GLN A 31 18.17 -20.15 -17.55
CA GLN A 31 18.03 -19.95 -19.00
C GLN A 31 16.97 -18.91 -19.34
N GLN A 32 16.00 -18.72 -18.44
CA GLN A 32 14.91 -17.77 -18.63
C GLN A 32 15.46 -16.35 -18.45
N ARG A 33 15.56 -15.63 -19.57
CA ARG A 33 15.92 -14.21 -19.57
C ARG A 33 14.85 -13.40 -18.87
N TYR A 34 15.27 -12.33 -18.22
CA TYR A 34 14.34 -11.31 -17.72
C TYR A 34 13.74 -10.58 -18.92
N GLU A 35 12.41 -10.51 -18.96
CA GLU A 35 11.68 -9.77 -19.98
C GLU A 35 11.13 -8.49 -19.34
N PRO A 36 11.55 -7.31 -19.81
CA PRO A 36 11.01 -6.06 -19.29
C PRO A 36 9.52 -5.94 -19.66
N TYR A 37 8.74 -5.42 -18.72
CA TYR A 37 7.36 -5.02 -18.97
C TYR A 37 7.32 -3.60 -19.58
N LYS A 38 6.30 -3.33 -20.39
CA LYS A 38 5.95 -1.98 -20.83
C LYS A 38 5.05 -1.32 -19.81
N PHE A 39 3.98 -2.01 -19.41
CA PHE A 39 3.09 -1.53 -18.37
C PHE A 39 2.49 -2.67 -17.56
N LYS A 40 2.08 -2.34 -16.33
CA LYS A 40 1.30 -3.19 -15.45
C LYS A 40 0.10 -2.39 -14.95
N VAL A 41 -1.07 -3.00 -14.95
CA VAL A 41 -2.29 -2.43 -14.37
C VAL A 41 -2.90 -3.43 -13.40
N GLY A 42 -3.46 -2.95 -12.30
CA GLY A 42 -4.13 -3.76 -11.30
C GLY A 42 -5.35 -3.06 -10.74
N VAL A 43 -6.39 -3.82 -10.47
CA VAL A 43 -7.60 -3.36 -9.80
C VAL A 43 -7.93 -4.35 -8.69
N SER A 44 -8.22 -3.85 -7.50
CA SER A 44 -8.53 -4.66 -6.32
C SER A 44 -9.67 -4.06 -5.52
N LEU A 45 -10.58 -4.89 -5.06
CA LEU A 45 -11.55 -4.60 -4.02
C LEU A 45 -11.02 -5.22 -2.73
N MET A 46 -10.82 -4.38 -1.71
CA MET A 46 -10.31 -4.80 -0.40
C MET A 46 -11.36 -4.56 0.69
N ASP A 47 -11.31 -5.37 1.73
CA ASP A 47 -12.08 -5.28 2.97
C ASP A 47 -13.60 -5.27 2.73
N PHE A 48 -14.09 -6.04 1.76
CA PHE A 48 -15.52 -6.16 1.55
C PHE A 48 -16.12 -7.18 2.51
N GLY A 49 -16.93 -6.72 3.45
CA GLY A 49 -17.52 -7.60 4.45
C GLY A 49 -18.28 -6.88 5.54
N TYR A 50 -18.62 -7.64 6.59
CA TYR A 50 -19.33 -7.12 7.76
C TYR A 50 -18.94 -7.89 9.02
N ILE A 51 -19.15 -7.24 10.15
CA ILE A 51 -19.03 -7.80 11.50
C ILE A 51 -20.41 -7.65 12.17
N ARG A 52 -20.95 -8.75 12.68
CA ARG A 52 -22.17 -8.76 13.48
C ARG A 52 -21.82 -8.95 14.94
N PHE A 53 -22.15 -7.96 15.76
CA PHE A 53 -21.98 -8.03 17.20
C PHE A 53 -23.21 -8.66 17.86
N THR A 54 -22.99 -9.59 18.79
CA THR A 54 -24.04 -10.43 19.39
C THR A 54 -24.24 -10.24 20.89
N ASP A 55 -23.27 -9.63 21.61
CA ASP A 55 -23.32 -9.37 23.06
C ASP A 55 -22.73 -8.00 23.42
N GLU A 56 -23.46 -7.24 24.26
CA GLU A 56 -23.04 -6.00 24.95
C GLU A 56 -22.39 -4.94 24.05
N ALA A 57 -22.79 -4.89 22.78
CA ALA A 57 -22.24 -3.93 21.84
C ALA A 57 -23.12 -2.67 21.86
N ARG A 58 -22.70 -1.65 22.61
CA ARG A 58 -23.38 -0.35 22.65
C ARG A 58 -23.35 0.29 21.27
N LYS A 59 -24.52 0.45 20.65
CA LYS A 59 -24.71 1.17 19.39
C LYS A 59 -24.97 2.64 19.71
N TYR A 60 -24.01 3.51 19.38
CA TYR A 60 -24.21 4.95 19.47
C TYR A 60 -24.89 5.43 18.19
N GLN A 61 -26.13 5.92 18.30
CA GLN A 61 -26.90 6.45 17.18
C GLN A 61 -26.99 7.97 17.34
N TYR A 62 -26.23 8.70 16.53
CA TYR A 62 -26.28 10.16 16.49
C TYR A 62 -27.32 10.60 15.46
N GLU A 63 -28.47 11.09 15.93
CA GLU A 63 -29.35 11.90 15.10
C GLU A 63 -28.77 13.33 15.03
N ASN A 64 -28.55 13.84 13.82
CA ASN A 64 -28.15 15.23 13.52
C ASN A 64 -26.75 15.70 13.96
N VAL A 65 -25.71 14.86 13.87
CA VAL A 65 -24.32 15.35 13.90
C VAL A 65 -23.53 14.77 12.73
N SER A 66 -23.15 15.62 11.78
CA SER A 66 -22.18 15.31 10.72
C SER A 66 -20.77 15.22 11.31
N GLY A 67 -20.44 14.12 11.98
CA GLY A 67 -19.10 13.83 12.47
C GLY A 67 -18.39 12.85 11.55
N SER A 68 -17.43 13.34 10.75
CA SER A 68 -16.46 12.49 10.05
C SER A 68 -15.35 12.15 11.03
N PHE A 69 -15.10 10.85 11.28
CA PHE A 69 -13.89 10.43 11.98
C PHE A 69 -12.70 10.57 11.01
N GLU A 70 -12.13 11.77 10.92
CA GLU A 70 -10.79 11.97 10.37
C GLU A 70 -9.78 11.65 11.48
N GLN A 71 -8.81 10.78 11.18
CA GLN A 71 -7.62 10.49 12.00
C GLN A 71 -7.85 9.73 13.33
N VAL A 72 -7.85 8.39 13.27
CA VAL A 72 -7.72 7.53 14.46
C VAL A 72 -6.24 7.36 14.90
N ASP A 73 -5.29 7.83 14.09
CA ASP A 73 -3.84 7.62 14.31
C ASP A 73 -3.15 8.56 15.31
N THR A 74 -3.85 9.52 15.92
CA THR A 74 -3.25 10.51 16.84
C THR A 74 -3.43 10.22 18.33
N LEU A 75 -3.99 9.08 18.72
CA LEU A 75 -4.27 8.79 20.14
C LEU A 75 -3.24 7.86 20.82
N THR A 76 -2.09 7.62 20.19
CA THR A 76 -1.19 6.51 20.55
C THR A 76 -0.15 6.75 21.67
N PRO A 77 -0.32 7.65 22.66
CA PRO A 77 0.51 7.51 23.87
C PRO A 77 -0.21 7.55 25.24
N TYR A 78 -1.54 7.35 25.35
CA TYR A 78 -2.21 7.41 26.67
C TYR A 78 -3.23 6.30 26.97
N TYR A 79 -3.01 5.09 26.47
CA TYR A 79 -3.92 3.96 26.68
C TYR A 79 -3.43 2.97 27.75
N ASN A 80 -3.64 3.33 29.03
CA ASN A 80 -3.65 2.34 30.11
C ASN A 80 -4.89 2.39 31.02
N ASN A 81 -5.83 3.33 30.81
CA ASN A 81 -7.09 3.37 31.57
C ASN A 81 -8.29 3.42 30.60
N LEU A 82 -8.99 2.29 30.49
CA LEU A 82 -10.24 2.14 29.73
C LEU A 82 -11.36 3.07 30.21
N GLU A 83 -11.23 3.63 31.41
CA GLU A 83 -12.22 4.48 32.06
C GLU A 83 -12.27 5.90 31.47
N PHE A 84 -11.15 6.39 30.92
CA PHE A 84 -11.06 7.74 30.36
C PHE A 84 -11.68 7.85 28.95
N ILE A 85 -11.64 6.76 28.16
CA ILE A 85 -12.29 6.69 26.85
C ILE A 85 -13.81 6.84 27.02
N THR A 86 -14.38 6.22 28.06
CA THR A 86 -15.80 6.34 28.38
C THR A 86 -16.21 7.75 28.82
N GLN A 87 -15.33 8.50 29.50
CA GLN A 87 -15.64 9.87 29.96
C GLN A 87 -15.48 10.93 28.86
N ASP A 88 -14.45 10.84 28.02
CA ASP A 88 -14.25 11.81 26.92
C ASP A 88 -15.26 11.59 25.78
N VAL A 89 -15.71 10.35 25.58
CA VAL A 89 -16.82 10.04 24.67
C VAL A 89 -18.17 10.47 25.29
N ASN A 90 -18.43 10.25 26.58
CA ASN A 90 -19.70 10.69 27.18
C ASN A 90 -19.88 12.21 27.19
N SER A 91 -18.84 12.97 27.54
CA SER A 91 -18.93 14.43 27.69
C SER A 91 -19.07 15.20 26.37
N ARG A 92 -18.66 14.61 25.24
CA ARG A 92 -18.75 15.25 23.93
C ARG A 92 -19.99 14.86 23.12
N PHE A 93 -20.75 13.87 23.59
CA PHE A 93 -21.76 13.21 22.75
C PHE A 93 -23.13 13.00 23.42
N TYR A 94 -23.32 13.29 24.71
CA TYR A 94 -24.65 13.28 25.36
C TYR A 94 -24.81 14.36 26.44
N GLU A 95 -25.93 15.11 26.41
CA GLU A 95 -26.37 16.04 27.47
C GLU A 95 -27.17 15.35 28.59
N ASN A 96 -27.61 14.10 28.41
CA ASN A 96 -28.30 13.34 29.47
C ASN A 96 -27.99 11.83 29.40
N PRO A 97 -27.60 11.19 30.53
CA PRO A 97 -27.15 9.79 30.59
C PRO A 97 -28.27 8.73 30.59
N GLU A 98 -29.55 9.10 30.44
CA GLU A 98 -30.68 8.16 30.62
C GLU A 98 -31.36 7.66 29.32
N ASP A 99 -31.05 8.20 28.14
CA ASP A 99 -31.71 7.81 26.86
C ASP A 99 -30.94 6.75 26.04
N ALA A 100 -30.01 6.03 26.64
CA ALA A 100 -29.23 4.99 25.98
C ALA A 100 -30.03 3.69 25.81
N LEU A 101 -31.02 3.69 24.91
CA LEU A 101 -31.79 2.49 24.56
C LEU A 101 -30.89 1.42 23.90
N GLU A 102 -30.61 0.39 24.70
CA GLU A 102 -29.84 -0.80 24.37
C GLU A 102 -30.37 -1.53 23.13
N SER A 103 -29.65 -1.41 22.00
CA SER A 103 -29.68 -2.46 20.98
C SER A 103 -28.49 -3.38 21.20
N GLN A 104 -28.73 -4.54 21.81
CA GLN A 104 -27.69 -5.50 22.19
C GLN A 104 -27.02 -6.22 20.99
N LYS A 105 -27.47 -5.95 19.75
CA LYS A 105 -26.94 -6.54 18.51
C LYS A 105 -26.96 -5.53 17.37
N PHE A 106 -25.80 -5.25 16.78
CA PHE A 106 -25.71 -4.42 15.57
C PHE A 106 -24.70 -4.98 14.56
N ASN A 107 -24.93 -4.66 13.28
CA ASN A 107 -24.03 -5.01 12.19
C ASN A 107 -23.19 -3.78 11.83
N MET A 108 -21.89 -3.97 11.63
CA MET A 108 -20.94 -2.95 11.15
C MET A 108 -20.32 -3.44 9.85
N TYR A 109 -20.30 -2.60 8.81
CA TYR A 109 -19.62 -2.92 7.56
C TYR A 109 -18.12 -2.64 7.69
N LEU A 110 -17.30 -3.46 7.03
CA LEU A 110 -15.86 -3.25 6.93
C LEU A 110 -15.54 -2.00 6.10
N PRO A 111 -14.36 -1.38 6.29
CA PRO A 111 -13.93 -0.19 5.55
C PRO A 111 -13.50 -0.52 4.11
N ALA A 112 -14.43 -1.07 3.33
CA ALA A 112 -14.16 -1.53 1.97
C ALA A 112 -13.52 -0.42 1.11
N SER A 113 -12.54 -0.80 0.31
CA SER A 113 -11.83 0.14 -0.56
C SER A 113 -11.57 -0.44 -1.96
N LEU A 114 -11.62 0.44 -2.96
CA LEU A 114 -11.23 0.15 -4.33
C LEU A 114 -9.81 0.67 -4.58
N GLY A 115 -8.89 -0.24 -4.87
CA GLY A 115 -7.52 0.04 -5.27
C GLY A 115 -7.35 -0.06 -6.78
N VAL A 116 -6.70 0.92 -7.38
CA VAL A 116 -6.20 0.90 -8.77
C VAL A 116 -4.71 1.16 -8.74
N GLN A 117 -3.95 0.36 -9.49
CA GLN A 117 -2.50 0.45 -9.56
C GLN A 117 -2.07 0.45 -11.02
N PHE A 118 -1.13 1.31 -11.38
CA PHE A 118 -0.57 1.40 -12.71
C PHE A 118 0.94 1.59 -12.60
N ASP A 119 1.71 0.89 -13.42
CA ASP A 119 3.15 1.00 -13.47
C ASP A 119 3.59 1.01 -14.93
N TYR A 120 4.39 2.00 -15.31
CA TYR A 120 4.82 2.20 -16.68
C TYR A 120 6.33 2.29 -16.78
N HIS A 121 6.90 1.46 -17.66
CA HIS A 121 8.29 1.56 -18.06
C HIS A 121 8.40 2.60 -19.17
N TYR A 122 8.91 3.79 -18.82
CA TYR A 122 9.00 4.90 -19.75
C TYR A 122 10.17 4.75 -20.71
N VAL A 123 11.41 4.79 -20.19
CA VAL A 123 12.62 4.67 -21.02
C VAL A 123 13.81 4.17 -20.22
N LYS A 124 14.52 3.18 -20.76
CA LYS A 124 15.74 2.56 -20.21
C LYS A 124 15.56 2.01 -18.78
N ASN A 125 15.75 2.87 -17.80
CA ASN A 125 15.75 2.57 -16.38
C ASN A 125 14.73 3.42 -15.63
N TRP A 126 13.97 4.27 -16.33
CA TRP A 126 12.95 5.13 -15.74
C TRP A 126 11.59 4.46 -15.80
N TYR A 127 10.94 4.46 -14.65
CA TYR A 127 9.59 3.96 -14.46
C TYR A 127 8.76 5.01 -13.74
N VAL A 128 7.46 4.99 -13.99
CA VAL A 128 6.50 5.83 -13.28
C VAL A 128 5.39 4.93 -12.78
N SER A 129 5.19 4.90 -11.47
CA SER A 129 4.10 4.17 -10.84
C SER A 129 3.04 5.16 -10.38
N ALA A 130 1.77 4.77 -10.49
CA ALA A 130 0.63 5.51 -9.95
C ALA A 130 -0.29 4.52 -9.21
N SER A 131 -0.83 4.93 -8.09
CA SER A 131 -1.82 4.14 -7.36
C SER A 131 -2.87 5.03 -6.73
N MET A 132 -4.10 4.54 -6.69
CA MET A 132 -5.23 5.22 -6.10
C MET A 132 -6.01 4.22 -5.26
N SER A 133 -6.37 4.60 -4.04
CA SER A 133 -7.25 3.85 -3.16
C SER A 133 -8.41 4.75 -2.77
N LEU A 134 -9.63 4.30 -3.05
CA LEU A 134 -10.87 5.03 -2.77
C LEU A 134 -11.73 4.21 -1.81
N PRO A 135 -12.20 4.79 -0.69
CA PRO A 135 -13.17 4.13 0.17
C PRO A 135 -14.52 3.97 -0.54
N ILE A 136 -15.17 2.84 -0.30
CA ILE A 136 -16.54 2.60 -0.72
C ILE A 136 -17.45 2.65 0.51
N ASN A 137 -18.36 3.63 0.53
CA ASN A 137 -19.31 3.82 1.61
C ASN A 137 -20.64 3.14 1.26
N PHE A 138 -20.99 2.08 1.97
CA PHE A 138 -22.25 1.33 1.81
C PHE A 138 -23.33 1.75 2.80
N ALA A 139 -22.95 2.31 3.95
CA ALA A 139 -23.89 2.68 5.02
C ALA A 139 -23.45 3.95 5.76
N LYS A 140 -24.42 4.61 6.42
CA LYS A 140 -24.16 5.79 7.28
C LYS A 140 -23.29 5.49 8.51
N SER A 141 -23.22 4.22 8.92
CA SER A 141 -22.41 3.74 10.04
C SER A 141 -21.38 2.73 9.52
N GLN A 142 -20.25 3.26 9.05
CA GLN A 142 -19.14 2.48 8.50
C GLN A 142 -17.84 3.21 8.83
N VAL A 143 -16.81 2.44 9.21
CA VAL A 143 -15.45 2.99 9.33
C VAL A 143 -14.95 3.31 7.92
N ARG A 144 -14.44 4.52 7.69
CA ARG A 144 -14.01 4.96 6.36
C ARG A 144 -12.50 4.78 6.20
N ALA A 145 -12.09 4.08 5.14
CA ALA A 145 -10.68 4.07 4.75
C ALA A 145 -10.26 5.45 4.18
N PRO A 146 -9.04 5.93 4.44
CA PRO A 146 -8.55 7.19 3.86
C PRO A 146 -8.41 7.06 2.34
N ALA A 147 -8.80 8.11 1.60
CA ALA A 147 -8.67 8.13 0.15
C ALA A 147 -7.24 8.56 -0.26
N ASN A 148 -6.44 7.66 -0.80
CA ASN A 148 -5.03 7.93 -1.08
C ASN A 148 -4.73 7.90 -2.57
N PHE A 149 -3.94 8.86 -3.04
CA PHE A 149 -3.40 8.88 -4.39
C PHE A 149 -1.89 8.99 -4.33
N MET A 150 -1.16 8.28 -5.18
CA MET A 150 0.29 8.34 -5.24
C MET A 150 0.76 8.29 -6.68
N VAL A 151 1.77 9.09 -7.00
CA VAL A 151 2.56 9.00 -8.22
C VAL A 151 4.04 9.00 -7.85
N ALA A 152 4.79 8.04 -8.35
CA ALA A 152 6.18 7.83 -8.00
C ALA A 152 7.02 7.61 -9.26
N PRO A 153 7.77 8.63 -9.73
CA PRO A 153 8.90 8.38 -10.61
C PRO A 153 9.98 7.57 -9.87
N ARG A 154 10.52 6.56 -10.53
CA ARG A 154 11.67 5.79 -10.07
C ARG A 154 12.67 5.53 -11.19
N LEU A 155 13.94 5.52 -10.83
CA LEU A 155 15.04 5.03 -11.64
C LEU A 155 15.46 3.68 -11.07
N GLU A 156 15.32 2.60 -11.83
CA GLU A 156 15.63 1.23 -11.40
C GLU A 156 16.73 0.62 -12.27
N THR A 157 17.79 0.15 -11.62
CA THR A 157 18.84 -0.69 -12.20
C THR A 157 18.99 -1.97 -11.35
N GLN A 158 19.79 -2.91 -11.83
CA GLN A 158 20.03 -4.15 -11.08
C GLN A 158 20.70 -3.93 -9.71
N VAL A 159 21.54 -2.89 -9.59
CA VAL A 159 22.35 -2.63 -8.39
C VAL A 159 21.88 -1.43 -7.58
N PHE A 160 21.21 -0.48 -8.23
CA PHE A 160 20.79 0.78 -7.65
C PHE A 160 19.37 1.12 -8.08
N GLU A 161 18.58 1.64 -7.16
CA GLU A 161 17.26 2.18 -7.45
C GLU A 161 17.04 3.44 -6.61
N MET A 162 16.40 4.45 -7.19
CA MET A 162 15.97 5.63 -6.46
C MET A 162 14.58 6.02 -6.92
N GLY A 163 13.78 6.60 -6.02
CA GLY A 163 12.45 7.07 -6.37
C GLY A 163 12.00 8.21 -5.48
N MET A 164 11.04 8.98 -6.00
CA MET A 164 10.43 10.09 -5.29
C MET A 164 8.90 9.94 -5.34
N PRO A 165 8.29 9.22 -4.38
CA PRO A 165 6.84 9.13 -4.31
C PRO A 165 6.23 10.46 -3.87
N PHE A 166 5.32 10.98 -4.66
CA PHE A 166 4.38 12.02 -4.26
C PHE A 166 3.06 11.34 -3.91
N THR A 167 2.62 11.52 -2.67
CA THR A 167 1.38 10.93 -2.14
C THR A 167 0.46 12.04 -1.69
N LEU A 168 -0.81 11.98 -2.06
CA LEU A 168 -1.87 12.82 -1.53
C LEU A 168 -2.72 11.96 -0.59
N TYR A 169 -2.48 12.12 0.71
CA TYR A 169 -3.17 11.38 1.75
C TYR A 169 -4.53 12.02 2.06
N ASP A 170 -5.57 11.19 2.12
CA ASP A 170 -6.99 11.59 2.21
C ASP A 170 -7.39 12.72 1.23
N MET A 171 -6.76 12.76 0.05
CA MET A 171 -6.92 13.80 -0.98
C MET A 171 -6.62 15.24 -0.53
N ARG A 172 -6.03 15.43 0.66
CA ARG A 172 -5.82 16.76 1.25
C ARG A 172 -4.39 17.02 1.71
N HIS A 173 -3.67 15.97 2.13
CA HIS A 173 -2.35 16.11 2.73
C HIS A 173 -1.28 15.64 1.73
N PRO A 174 -0.66 16.56 0.97
CA PRO A 174 0.42 16.20 0.07
C PRO A 174 1.67 15.84 0.89
N MET A 175 2.28 14.72 0.53
CA MET A 175 3.49 14.18 1.11
C MET A 175 4.45 13.89 -0.04
N LEU A 176 5.71 14.30 0.15
CA LEU A 176 6.78 14.01 -0.80
C LEU A 176 7.82 13.17 -0.09
N GLY A 177 7.98 11.93 -0.54
CA GLY A 177 9.01 11.03 -0.07
C GLY A 177 10.18 10.94 -1.04
N ALA A 178 11.27 10.36 -0.56
CA ALA A 178 12.38 9.91 -1.39
C ALA A 178 13.00 8.66 -0.78
N TYR A 179 13.44 7.75 -1.64
CA TYR A 179 14.18 6.56 -1.23
C TYR A 179 15.29 6.23 -2.21
N MET A 180 16.29 5.51 -1.71
CA MET A 180 17.38 4.95 -2.47
C MET A 180 17.66 3.52 -1.98
N ARG A 181 17.89 2.61 -2.93
CA ARG A 181 18.25 1.21 -2.69
C ARG A 181 19.57 0.91 -3.36
N PHE A 182 20.46 0.27 -2.61
CA PHE A 182 21.70 -0.33 -3.09
C PHE A 182 21.66 -1.83 -2.84
N TYR A 183 21.62 -2.63 -3.90
CA TYR A 183 21.46 -4.07 -3.86
C TYR A 183 20.27 -4.50 -2.98
N ASN A 184 20.56 -4.97 -1.77
CA ASN A 184 19.59 -5.53 -0.83
C ASN A 184 19.21 -4.54 0.28
N PHE A 185 19.79 -3.34 0.30
CA PHE A 185 19.56 -2.36 1.36
C PHE A 185 18.88 -1.11 0.79
N THR A 186 17.78 -0.69 1.42
CA THR A 186 17.01 0.50 1.05
C THR A 186 16.96 1.45 2.23
N VAL A 187 17.07 2.74 1.97
CA VAL A 187 16.82 3.82 2.94
C VAL A 187 15.91 4.86 2.30
N GLY A 188 15.07 5.50 3.10
CA GLY A 188 14.18 6.54 2.60
C GLY A 188 13.52 7.36 3.68
N THR A 189 12.75 8.34 3.24
CA THR A 189 11.94 9.25 4.04
C THR A 189 10.61 9.50 3.33
N ASP A 190 9.54 9.65 4.09
CA ASP A 190 8.21 10.00 3.57
C ASP A 190 7.91 11.50 3.67
N ASN A 191 8.82 12.28 4.29
CA ASN A 191 8.66 13.72 4.48
C ASN A 191 9.92 14.49 4.05
N LEU A 192 10.31 14.33 2.79
CA LEU A 192 11.41 15.07 2.18
C LEU A 192 11.14 16.59 2.15
N ALA A 193 9.87 16.99 1.99
CA ALA A 193 9.50 18.42 1.97
C ALA A 193 9.82 19.11 3.31
N GLY A 194 9.57 18.43 4.44
CA GLY A 194 10.00 18.88 5.76
C GLY A 194 11.53 18.88 5.93
N PHE A 195 12.23 17.87 5.36
CA PHE A 195 13.69 17.81 5.38
C PHE A 195 14.37 18.96 4.61
N LEU A 196 13.77 19.40 3.50
CA LEU A 196 14.24 20.53 2.69
C LEU A 196 13.74 21.89 3.22
N ASN A 197 13.07 21.92 4.38
CA ASN A 197 12.51 23.12 5.00
C ASN A 197 11.52 23.90 4.10
N LEU A 198 10.82 23.19 3.21
CA LEU A 198 9.86 23.77 2.27
C LEU A 198 8.45 23.88 2.87
N THR A 199 8.21 23.27 4.03
CA THR A 199 6.93 23.29 4.75
C THR A 199 7.13 23.37 6.27
N ASN A 200 6.15 23.91 7.00
CA ASN A 200 6.18 24.09 8.46
C ASN A 200 5.92 22.78 9.27
N HIS A 201 6.08 21.61 8.64
CA HIS A 201 5.80 20.32 9.26
C HIS A 201 7.04 19.77 9.98
N TYR A 202 7.07 19.93 11.30
CA TYR A 202 8.09 19.38 12.20
C TYR A 202 7.87 17.88 12.44
N GLY A 203 8.26 17.04 11.48
CA GLY A 203 8.23 15.58 11.62
C GLY A 203 9.33 14.93 10.78
N PHE A 204 10.37 14.42 11.45
CA PHE A 204 11.47 13.70 10.82
C PHE A 204 11.19 12.20 10.79
N ASN A 205 10.88 11.66 9.62
CA ASN A 205 10.60 10.24 9.42
C ASN A 205 11.65 9.65 8.47
N PHE A 206 12.39 8.65 8.93
CA PHE A 206 13.32 7.87 8.12
C PHE A 206 13.04 6.38 8.32
N TYR A 207 13.27 5.61 7.27
CA TYR A 207 13.15 4.16 7.31
C TYR A 207 14.30 3.50 6.57
N PHE A 208 14.55 2.26 6.94
CA PHE A 208 15.47 1.38 6.22
C PHE A 208 14.83 0.00 6.06
N SER A 209 15.21 -0.70 5.00
CA SER A 209 14.70 -2.04 4.69
C SER A 209 15.81 -2.90 4.11
N PHE A 210 15.76 -4.20 4.44
CA PHE A 210 16.67 -5.20 3.91
C PHE A 210 15.89 -6.26 3.14
N LYS A 211 16.21 -6.43 1.85
CA LYS A 211 15.53 -7.35 0.93
C LYS A 211 16.53 -8.37 0.38
N ILE A 212 16.35 -9.64 0.74
CA ILE A 212 17.16 -10.74 0.21
C ILE A 212 16.55 -11.21 -1.12
N ASN A 213 17.26 -10.97 -2.22
CA ASN A 213 16.86 -11.46 -3.55
C ASN A 213 17.71 -12.67 -3.94
N PHE A 214 17.07 -13.80 -4.24
CA PHE A 214 17.76 -14.97 -4.81
C PHE A 214 18.00 -14.74 -6.31
N ILE A 215 19.21 -14.30 -6.66
CA ILE A 215 19.60 -14.07 -8.06
C ILE A 215 19.67 -15.42 -8.78
N LYS A 216 19.10 -15.48 -9.98
CA LYS A 216 19.26 -16.63 -10.88
C LYS A 216 20.76 -16.84 -11.16
N ASN A 217 21.30 -17.98 -10.71
CA ASN A 217 22.71 -18.31 -10.93
C ASN A 217 23.04 -18.39 -12.45
N ARG A 218 24.29 -18.21 -12.86
CA ARG A 218 24.65 -18.27 -14.29
C ARG A 218 24.61 -19.72 -14.79
N CYS A 219 23.86 -19.97 -15.85
CA CYS A 219 23.94 -21.24 -16.58
C CYS A 219 25.33 -21.35 -17.24
N LYS A 220 26.22 -22.20 -16.73
CA LYS A 220 27.46 -22.55 -17.44
C LYS A 220 27.09 -23.20 -18.77
N LYS A 221 27.44 -22.56 -19.90
CA LYS A 221 27.40 -23.22 -21.21
C LYS A 221 28.45 -24.32 -21.17
N LYS A 222 28.07 -25.59 -21.36
CA LYS A 222 29.04 -26.59 -21.81
C LYS A 222 29.39 -26.18 -23.25
N LEU A 223 30.56 -25.57 -23.45
CA LEU A 223 31.13 -25.48 -24.79
C LEU A 223 31.23 -26.92 -25.31
N PRO A 224 30.73 -27.23 -26.53
CA PRO A 224 31.04 -28.51 -27.14
C PRO A 224 32.56 -28.62 -27.23
N ARG A 225 33.12 -29.79 -26.89
CA ARG A 225 34.57 -30.07 -26.87
C ARG A 225 35.28 -29.88 -28.23
N PHE A 226 34.56 -29.48 -29.28
CA PHE A 226 35.03 -29.39 -30.66
C PHE A 226 34.58 -28.09 -31.35
N CYS A 227 34.85 -26.93 -30.74
CA CYS A 227 34.93 -25.70 -31.52
C CYS A 227 36.40 -25.27 -31.53
N VAL A 228 37.04 -25.46 -32.67
CA VAL A 228 38.35 -24.90 -33.00
C VAL A 228 38.28 -23.39 -32.78
N VAL A 229 39.20 -22.88 -31.97
CA VAL A 229 39.38 -21.46 -31.73
C VAL A 229 40.09 -20.91 -32.96
N ASP A 230 39.35 -20.43 -33.95
CA ASP A 230 39.91 -19.57 -34.97
C ASP A 230 39.15 -18.24 -35.00
N ASP A 231 39.90 -17.23 -34.60
CA ASP A 231 39.80 -15.81 -34.94
C ASP A 231 38.57 -15.01 -34.45
N PHE A 232 38.71 -14.45 -33.24
CA PHE A 232 38.13 -13.15 -32.91
C PHE A 232 39.27 -12.14 -32.70
N ARG A 233 39.80 -11.59 -33.79
CA ARG A 233 40.48 -10.29 -33.77
C ARG A 233 39.42 -9.21 -33.56
N PHE A 234 39.51 -8.51 -32.44
CA PHE A 234 38.88 -7.21 -32.28
C PHE A 234 39.65 -6.19 -33.12
N ARG A 235 38.94 -5.50 -34.02
CA ARG A 235 39.37 -4.23 -34.61
C ARG A 235 38.28 -3.20 -34.30
#